data_AF-A0A8J7CPJ3-F1
#
_entry.id   AF-A0A8J7CPJ3-F1
#
_cell.length_a   1.000
_cell.length_b   1.000
_cell.length_c   1.000
_cell.angle_alpha   90.00
_cell.angle_beta   90.00
_cell.angle_gamma   90.00
#
_symmetry.space_group_name_H-M   'P 1'
#
loop_
_entity.id
_entity.type
_entity.pdbx_description
1 polymer ?
#
loop_
_entity_poly.entity_id
_entity_poly.type
_entity_poly.pdbx_seq_one_letter_code
_entity_poly.pdbx_strand_id
1 'polypeptide(L)'
;MRRREWLMWPPLVGGCLAAAAALLFFWPGETRRDLRGRTNQVVAAAAEVVEPTLAPAPTSVPIPSRMEEALEFPEETLAEVRREISLAKGALHNGNLHLTLQHFTAAASIDRHHHLVIDMAGSLIDALLMEADAAFDDSEWELASNRIDSARHIARGLYLDSSAIDQTAEKHAAMTRFEDVTPEDRDGFRRAVGHSVRVTLTNGDVRSGRLEAFEGDTLVLEIHSGVEGGGVQFSKKIPLAAVFELRIFDAERPSETVLEP
;
A
#
# COMPACT_ATOMS: atom_id res chain seq x y z
N MET A 1 -42.09 46.75 4.33
CA MET A 1 -40.89 47.53 3.92
C MET A 1 -39.79 47.37 4.96
N ARG A 2 -38.85 46.44 4.73
CA ARG A 2 -37.48 46.41 5.28
C ARG A 2 -36.67 45.53 4.33
N ARG A 3 -35.66 46.13 3.69
CA ARG A 3 -34.76 45.50 2.72
C ARG A 3 -33.82 44.55 3.47
N ARG A 4 -33.65 43.33 2.98
CA ARG A 4 -32.55 42.43 3.35
C ARG A 4 -31.48 42.57 2.27
N GLU A 5 -30.39 43.21 2.63
CA GLU A 5 -29.19 43.34 1.83
C GLU A 5 -28.41 42.02 1.90
N TRP A 6 -28.11 41.47 0.74
CA TRP A 6 -27.26 40.30 0.57
C TRP A 6 -25.81 40.78 0.53
N LEU A 7 -25.01 40.38 1.51
CA LEU A 7 -23.55 40.56 1.50
C LEU A 7 -22.94 39.57 0.52
N MET A 8 -22.51 40.10 -0.63
CA MET A 8 -21.60 39.45 -1.56
C MET A 8 -20.23 39.29 -0.90
N TRP A 9 -19.67 38.08 -0.94
CA TRP A 9 -18.24 37.86 -0.71
C TRP A 9 -17.52 37.79 -2.07
N PRO A 10 -16.38 38.48 -2.23
CA PRO A 10 -15.60 38.45 -3.47
C PRO A 10 -14.71 37.19 -3.56
N PRO A 11 -14.50 36.62 -4.76
CA PRO A 11 -13.44 35.64 -5.00
C PRO A 11 -12.10 36.37 -5.15
N LEU A 12 -11.15 36.10 -4.24
CA LEU A 12 -9.76 36.51 -4.42
C LEU A 12 -9.00 35.43 -5.20
N VAL A 13 -8.42 35.91 -6.29
CA VAL A 13 -7.64 35.23 -7.32
C VAL A 13 -6.15 35.33 -6.99
N GLY A 14 -5.39 34.29 -7.38
CA GLY A 14 -3.95 34.35 -7.67
C GLY A 14 -3.07 33.92 -6.50
N GLY A 15 -2.10 33.03 -6.64
CA GLY A 15 -1.33 32.60 -7.81
C GLY A 15 0.16 32.62 -7.44
N CYS A 16 0.96 31.73 -8.05
CA CYS A 16 2.43 31.57 -7.94
C CYS A 16 2.91 30.81 -6.67
N LEU A 17 3.86 29.86 -6.70
CA LEU A 17 4.97 29.61 -7.62
C LEU A 17 5.49 28.16 -7.48
N ALA A 18 6.06 27.66 -8.57
CA ALA A 18 6.70 26.35 -8.72
C ALA A 18 8.06 26.23 -7.99
N ALA A 19 8.48 24.98 -7.72
CA ALA A 19 9.70 24.35 -8.24
C ALA A 19 10.47 23.47 -7.23
N ALA A 20 11.06 22.41 -7.80
CA ALA A 20 12.17 21.58 -7.32
C ALA A 20 11.81 20.50 -6.27
N ALA A 21 12.28 19.25 -6.34
CA ALA A 21 13.26 18.62 -7.21
C ALA A 21 12.99 17.12 -7.34
N ALA A 22 13.41 16.57 -8.47
CA ALA A 22 13.52 15.15 -8.73
C ALA A 22 14.53 14.49 -7.78
N LEU A 23 14.19 13.32 -7.24
CA LEU A 23 15.16 12.33 -6.80
C LEU A 23 14.84 10.99 -7.49
N LEU A 24 15.56 10.80 -8.59
CA LEU A 24 15.83 9.51 -9.20
C LEU A 24 16.66 8.68 -8.22
N PHE A 25 16.09 7.64 -7.62
CA PHE A 25 16.89 6.57 -7.04
C PHE A 25 17.11 5.48 -8.08
N PHE A 26 18.23 5.66 -8.77
CA PHE A 26 18.90 4.70 -9.64
C PHE A 26 19.69 3.74 -8.73
N TRP A 27 19.29 2.47 -8.63
CA TRP A 27 20.05 1.45 -7.91
C TRP A 27 20.64 0.41 -8.89
N PRO A 28 21.96 0.39 -9.13
CA PRO A 28 22.62 -0.63 -9.93
C PRO A 28 23.06 -1.81 -9.04
N GLY A 29 22.67 -3.03 -9.41
CA GLY A 29 22.99 -4.25 -8.68
C GLY A 29 23.32 -5.42 -9.61
N GLU A 30 24.49 -5.33 -10.23
CA GLU A 30 25.15 -6.36 -11.03
C GLU A 30 25.48 -7.60 -10.18
N THR A 31 25.02 -8.80 -10.57
CA THR A 31 25.80 -10.03 -10.36
C THR A 31 25.63 -10.99 -11.54
N ARG A 32 26.61 -10.95 -12.44
CA ARG A 32 26.98 -12.05 -13.35
C ARG A 32 27.29 -13.30 -12.51
N ARG A 33 26.64 -14.43 -12.81
CA ARG A 33 27.24 -15.75 -12.57
C ARG A 33 27.56 -16.42 -13.89
N ASP A 34 28.85 -16.63 -14.03
CA ASP A 34 29.57 -17.34 -15.06
C ASP A 34 29.27 -18.84 -14.97
N LEU A 35 28.83 -19.47 -16.06
CA LEU A 35 28.77 -20.92 -16.21
C LEU A 35 29.41 -21.29 -17.55
N ARG A 36 30.73 -21.39 -17.54
CA ARG A 36 31.49 -22.13 -18.54
C ARG A 36 32.38 -23.16 -17.86
N GLY A 37 32.30 -24.38 -18.37
CA GLY A 37 33.45 -25.27 -18.49
C GLY A 37 33.47 -26.46 -17.54
N ARG A 38 32.92 -27.59 -18.00
CA ARG A 38 33.69 -28.84 -17.99
C ARG A 38 33.12 -29.83 -19.00
N THR A 39 33.82 -29.90 -20.12
CA THR A 39 33.78 -30.99 -21.10
C THR A 39 34.79 -32.08 -20.72
N ASN A 40 34.42 -33.30 -21.11
CA ASN A 40 35.25 -34.47 -21.46
C ASN A 40 35.85 -35.34 -20.34
N GLN A 41 35.45 -36.61 -20.32
CA GLN A 41 36.28 -37.67 -20.92
C GLN A 41 35.51 -38.96 -21.22
N VAL A 42 35.78 -39.47 -22.42
CA VAL A 42 35.37 -40.76 -23.01
C VAL A 42 36.57 -41.71 -22.94
N VAL A 43 36.36 -42.98 -22.57
CA VAL A 43 37.10 -44.19 -23.05
C VAL A 43 36.16 -45.39 -22.81
N ALA A 44 35.58 -46.00 -23.85
CA ALA A 44 35.94 -47.28 -24.52
C ALA A 44 35.83 -48.52 -23.59
N ALA A 45 35.37 -49.72 -23.99
CA ALA A 45 35.03 -50.35 -25.25
C ALA A 45 34.24 -51.64 -24.92
N ALA A 46 33.49 -52.17 -25.88
CA ALA A 46 33.48 -53.59 -26.29
C ALA A 46 32.16 -53.93 -27.00
N ALA A 47 32.28 -54.32 -28.25
CA ALA A 47 31.22 -54.88 -29.06
C ALA A 47 30.98 -56.34 -28.68
N GLU A 48 29.72 -56.77 -28.71
CA GLU A 48 29.40 -58.17 -29.02
C GLU A 48 28.14 -58.23 -29.89
N VAL A 49 28.26 -58.99 -30.96
CA VAL A 49 27.30 -59.19 -32.04
C VAL A 49 26.41 -60.37 -31.68
N VAL A 50 25.09 -60.19 -31.73
CA VAL A 50 24.12 -61.30 -31.87
C VAL A 50 23.04 -60.88 -32.88
N GLU A 51 22.85 -61.75 -33.88
CA GLU A 51 21.95 -61.65 -35.03
C GLU A 51 20.46 -61.95 -34.68
N PRO A 52 19.51 -61.80 -35.63
CA PRO A 52 18.22 -61.16 -35.39
C PRO A 52 17.14 -62.14 -34.91
N THR A 53 16.38 -61.73 -33.90
CA THR A 53 15.15 -62.44 -33.52
C THR A 53 13.93 -61.62 -33.93
N LEU A 54 13.22 -62.17 -34.90
CA LEU A 54 11.83 -61.97 -35.33
C LEU A 54 11.03 -60.83 -34.68
N ALA A 55 10.51 -59.96 -35.55
CA ALA A 55 9.59 -58.88 -35.23
C ALA A 55 8.37 -59.37 -34.43
N PRO A 56 8.01 -58.72 -33.31
CA PRO A 56 6.72 -58.95 -32.68
C PRO A 56 5.62 -58.36 -33.56
N ALA A 57 4.54 -59.13 -33.74
CA ALA A 57 3.35 -58.72 -34.47
C ALA A 57 2.80 -57.37 -33.95
N PRO A 58 2.27 -56.50 -34.82
CA PRO A 58 1.66 -55.24 -34.39
C PRO A 58 0.43 -55.57 -33.53
N THR A 59 0.60 -55.47 -32.22
CA THR A 59 -0.52 -55.44 -31.29
C THR A 59 -1.21 -54.11 -31.52
N SER A 60 -2.35 -54.16 -32.21
CA SER A 60 -3.24 -53.01 -32.38
C SER A 60 -3.78 -52.64 -31.00
N VAL A 61 -3.05 -51.78 -30.30
CA VAL A 61 -3.57 -51.05 -29.15
C VAL A 61 -4.69 -50.17 -29.73
N PRO A 62 -5.96 -50.32 -29.31
CA PRO A 62 -6.96 -49.33 -29.66
C PRO A 62 -6.43 -48.00 -29.12
N ILE A 63 -6.15 -47.08 -30.02
CA ILE A 63 -5.90 -45.68 -29.68
C ILE A 63 -7.08 -45.31 -28.79
N PRO A 64 -6.89 -44.97 -27.50
CA PRO A 64 -7.98 -44.39 -26.75
C PRO A 64 -8.37 -43.16 -27.55
N SER A 65 -9.55 -43.20 -28.15
CA SER A 65 -10.17 -42.04 -28.77
C SER A 65 -10.10 -40.97 -27.70
N ARG A 66 -9.17 -40.04 -27.91
CA ARG A 66 -8.99 -38.85 -27.12
C ARG A 66 -10.34 -38.17 -27.22
N MET A 67 -11.20 -38.38 -26.22
CA MET A 67 -12.26 -37.45 -25.91
C MET A 67 -11.54 -36.16 -25.59
N GLU A 68 -11.26 -35.37 -26.62
CA GLU A 68 -11.27 -33.92 -26.51
C GLU A 68 -12.74 -33.57 -26.23
N GLU A 69 -13.17 -33.87 -25.01
CA GLU A 69 -14.23 -33.10 -24.37
C GLU A 69 -13.58 -31.73 -24.19
N ALA A 70 -13.62 -30.92 -25.24
CA ALA A 70 -13.45 -29.50 -25.12
C ALA A 70 -14.44 -29.11 -24.02
N LEU A 71 -13.91 -28.70 -22.87
CA LEU A 71 -14.65 -27.97 -21.85
C LEU A 71 -15.08 -26.66 -22.52
N GLU A 72 -16.11 -26.74 -23.37
CA GLU A 72 -16.85 -25.60 -23.86
C GLU A 72 -17.52 -25.01 -22.62
N PHE A 73 -16.88 -23.99 -22.05
CA PHE A 73 -17.52 -23.16 -21.04
C PHE A 73 -18.80 -22.62 -21.67
N PRO A 74 -19.97 -22.84 -21.05
CA PRO A 74 -21.23 -22.36 -21.61
C PRO A 74 -21.13 -20.86 -21.90
N GLU A 75 -21.57 -20.41 -23.08
CA GLU A 75 -21.65 -18.98 -23.44
C GLU A 75 -22.36 -18.16 -22.35
N GLU A 76 -23.32 -18.77 -21.66
CA GLU A 76 -24.03 -18.20 -20.51
C GLU A 76 -23.09 -17.86 -19.34
N THR A 77 -22.10 -18.70 -19.06
CA THR A 77 -21.07 -18.49 -18.04
C THR A 77 -20.16 -17.31 -18.38
N LEU A 78 -19.80 -17.15 -19.66
CA LEU A 78 -19.01 -16.00 -20.13
C LEU A 78 -19.81 -14.70 -20.07
N ALA A 79 -21.10 -14.73 -20.42
CA ALA A 79 -21.98 -13.57 -20.30
C ALA A 79 -22.11 -13.11 -18.85
N GLU A 80 -22.22 -14.04 -17.91
CA GLU A 80 -22.28 -13.77 -16.48
C GLU A 80 -21.00 -13.11 -15.96
N VAL A 81 -19.82 -13.65 -16.29
CA VAL A 81 -18.53 -13.05 -15.91
C VAL A 81 -18.42 -11.62 -16.41
N ARG A 82 -18.79 -11.36 -17.67
CA ARG A 82 -18.78 -10.00 -18.25
C ARG A 82 -19.73 -9.06 -17.52
N ARG A 83 -20.91 -9.54 -17.14
CA ARG A 83 -21.89 -8.74 -16.40
C ARG A 83 -21.33 -8.35 -15.03
N GLU A 84 -20.84 -9.31 -14.26
CA GLU A 84 -20.30 -9.06 -12.92
C GLU A 84 -19.07 -8.13 -12.98
N ILE A 85 -18.16 -8.33 -13.94
CA ILE A 85 -17.02 -7.40 -14.12
C ILE A 85 -17.49 -5.99 -14.51
N SER A 86 -18.54 -5.86 -15.34
CA SER A 86 -19.09 -4.55 -15.68
C SER A 86 -19.68 -3.84 -14.46
N LEU A 87 -20.36 -4.58 -13.58
CA LEU A 87 -20.91 -4.05 -12.33
C LEU A 87 -19.78 -3.67 -11.35
N ALA A 88 -18.74 -4.49 -11.23
CA ALA A 88 -17.56 -4.21 -10.42
C ALA A 88 -16.86 -2.92 -10.90
N LYS A 89 -16.67 -2.74 -12.21
CA LYS A 89 -16.10 -1.51 -12.79
C LYS A 89 -16.95 -0.28 -12.49
N GLY A 90 -18.27 -0.40 -12.61
CA GLY A 90 -19.20 0.68 -12.28
C GLY A 90 -19.13 1.08 -10.80
N ALA A 91 -19.09 0.09 -9.90
CA ALA A 91 -18.93 0.31 -8.47
C ALA A 91 -17.58 0.97 -8.14
N LEU A 92 -16.49 0.53 -8.78
CA LEU A 92 -15.16 1.08 -8.58
C LEU A 92 -15.09 2.54 -9.01
N HIS A 93 -15.68 2.87 -10.16
CA HIS A 93 -15.75 4.24 -10.66
C HIS A 93 -16.51 5.18 -9.70
N ASN A 94 -17.52 4.66 -9.01
CA ASN A 94 -18.28 5.41 -8.01
C ASN A 94 -17.60 5.43 -6.62
N GLY A 95 -16.39 4.88 -6.49
CA GLY A 95 -15.66 4.79 -5.21
C GLY A 95 -16.24 3.79 -4.22
N ASN A 96 -17.15 2.90 -4.65
CA ASN A 96 -17.76 1.90 -3.77
C ASN A 96 -16.96 0.59 -3.78
N LEU A 97 -15.90 0.54 -2.97
CA LEU A 97 -15.00 -0.61 -2.91
C LEU A 97 -15.66 -1.87 -2.36
N HIS A 98 -16.64 -1.73 -1.46
CA HIS A 98 -17.41 -2.87 -0.96
C HIS A 98 -18.21 -3.57 -2.07
N LEU A 99 -18.99 -2.82 -2.85
CA LEU A 99 -19.72 -3.38 -3.99
C LEU A 99 -18.77 -3.90 -5.08
N THR A 100 -17.63 -3.24 -5.26
CA THR A 100 -16.60 -3.69 -6.22
C THR A 100 -16.09 -5.08 -5.83
N LEU A 101 -15.71 -5.28 -4.57
CA LEU A 101 -15.26 -6.57 -4.05
C LEU A 101 -16.34 -7.65 -4.18
N GLN A 102 -17.59 -7.30 -3.92
CA GLN A 102 -18.72 -8.23 -4.04
C GLN A 102 -18.86 -8.76 -5.48
N HIS A 103 -18.95 -7.86 -6.45
CA HIS A 103 -19.09 -8.24 -7.87
C HIS A 103 -17.83 -8.90 -8.43
N PHE A 104 -16.65 -8.45 -8.01
CA PHE A 104 -15.39 -9.10 -8.37
C PHE A 104 -15.33 -10.55 -7.86
N THR A 105 -15.72 -10.79 -6.60
CA THR A 105 -15.73 -12.15 -6.02
C THR A 105 -16.74 -13.04 -6.75
N ALA A 106 -17.91 -12.49 -7.12
CA ALA A 106 -18.88 -13.20 -7.94
C ALA A 106 -18.28 -13.63 -9.29
N ALA A 107 -17.64 -12.71 -10.01
CA ALA A 107 -16.97 -13.00 -11.28
C ALA A 107 -15.85 -14.06 -11.12
N ALA A 108 -14.99 -13.91 -10.11
CA ALA A 108 -13.88 -14.82 -9.84
C ALA A 108 -14.36 -16.23 -9.41
N SER A 109 -15.53 -16.34 -8.78
CA SER A 109 -16.13 -17.64 -8.44
C SER A 109 -16.61 -18.42 -9.66
N ILE A 110 -16.91 -17.73 -10.76
CA ILE A 110 -17.36 -18.32 -12.01
C ILE A 110 -16.14 -18.77 -12.85
N ASP A 111 -15.22 -17.84 -13.13
CA ASP A 111 -13.96 -18.14 -13.82
C ASP A 111 -12.84 -17.18 -13.39
N ARG A 112 -12.05 -17.62 -12.40
CA ARG A 112 -10.89 -16.86 -11.90
C ARG A 112 -9.75 -16.66 -12.91
N HIS A 113 -9.70 -17.47 -13.97
CA HIS A 113 -8.63 -17.41 -14.97
C HIS A 113 -9.00 -16.54 -16.18
N HIS A 114 -10.24 -16.03 -16.21
CA HIS A 114 -10.69 -15.13 -17.25
C HIS A 114 -9.88 -13.83 -17.23
N HIS A 115 -9.37 -13.41 -18.40
CA HIS A 115 -8.53 -12.20 -18.53
C HIS A 115 -9.20 -10.95 -17.92
N LEU A 116 -10.52 -10.76 -18.09
CA LEU A 116 -11.24 -9.65 -17.47
C LEU A 116 -11.21 -9.65 -15.93
N VAL A 117 -11.17 -10.83 -15.30
CA VAL A 117 -11.04 -10.95 -13.84
C VAL A 117 -9.63 -10.54 -13.42
N ILE A 118 -8.61 -11.00 -14.16
CA ILE A 118 -7.21 -10.64 -13.92
C ILE A 118 -7.00 -9.13 -14.09
N ASP A 119 -7.51 -8.53 -15.16
CA ASP A 119 -7.43 -7.08 -15.41
C ASP A 119 -8.13 -6.28 -14.30
N MET A 120 -9.33 -6.72 -13.90
CA MET A 120 -10.09 -6.07 -12.83
C MET A 120 -9.41 -6.20 -11.47
N ALA A 121 -8.75 -7.33 -11.21
CA ALA A 121 -8.01 -7.55 -9.98
C ALA A 121 -6.86 -6.54 -9.82
N GLY A 122 -6.13 -6.25 -10.89
CA GLY A 122 -5.09 -5.21 -10.88
C GLY A 122 -5.66 -3.84 -10.47
N SER A 123 -6.72 -3.38 -11.13
CA SER A 123 -7.36 -2.10 -10.79
C SER A 123 -7.93 -2.06 -9.37
N LEU A 124 -8.45 -3.19 -8.88
CA LEU A 124 -8.97 -3.29 -7.51
C LEU A 124 -7.84 -3.28 -6.48
N ILE A 125 -6.72 -3.96 -6.74
CA ILE A 125 -5.53 -3.91 -5.87
C ILE A 125 -5.03 -2.47 -5.77
N ASP A 126 -4.86 -1.77 -6.90
CA ASP A 126 -4.40 -0.38 -6.91
C ASP A 126 -5.32 0.52 -6.07
N ALA A 127 -6.63 0.36 -6.21
CA ALA A 127 -7.61 1.14 -5.45
C ALA A 127 -7.59 0.82 -3.95
N LEU A 128 -7.40 -0.44 -3.57
CA LEU A 128 -7.25 -0.85 -2.17
C LEU A 128 -5.97 -0.26 -1.56
N LEU A 129 -4.86 -0.25 -2.29
CA LEU A 129 -3.61 0.35 -1.81
C LEU A 129 -3.73 1.88 -1.66
N MET A 130 -4.43 2.53 -2.58
CA MET A 130 -4.71 3.97 -2.48
C MET A 130 -5.60 4.30 -1.26
N GLU A 131 -6.65 3.50 -0.99
CA GLU A 131 -7.47 3.68 0.22
C GLU A 131 -6.69 3.32 1.48
N ALA A 132 -5.78 2.34 1.43
CA ALA A 132 -4.90 2.03 2.55
C ALA A 132 -4.00 3.21 2.90
N ASP A 133 -3.40 3.86 1.91
CA ASP A 133 -2.58 5.06 2.12
C ASP A 133 -3.40 6.22 2.70
N ALA A 134 -4.60 6.47 2.18
CA ALA A 134 -5.49 7.51 2.72
C ALA A 134 -5.90 7.22 4.18
N ALA A 135 -6.31 5.98 4.46
CA ALA A 135 -6.65 5.54 5.81
C ALA A 135 -5.46 5.66 6.77
N PHE A 136 -4.24 5.37 6.29
CA PHE A 136 -3.02 5.57 7.08
C PHE A 136 -2.82 7.04 7.42
N ASP A 137 -2.99 7.95 6.46
CA ASP A 137 -2.85 9.40 6.68
C ASP A 137 -3.91 9.95 7.65
N ASP A 138 -5.11 9.35 7.67
CA ASP A 138 -6.23 9.69 8.56
C ASP A 138 -6.17 8.97 9.93
N SER A 139 -5.06 8.31 10.26
CA SER A 139 -4.88 7.51 11.50
C SER A 139 -5.83 6.30 11.65
N GLU A 140 -6.48 5.86 10.58
CA GLU A 140 -7.36 4.68 10.55
C GLU A 140 -6.54 3.38 10.32
N TRP A 141 -5.64 3.07 11.25
CA TRP A 141 -4.64 2.00 11.12
C TRP A 141 -5.22 0.62 10.81
N GLU A 142 -6.34 0.27 11.45
CA GLU A 142 -7.01 -1.01 11.23
C GLU A 142 -7.61 -1.09 9.83
N LEU A 143 -8.20 0.01 9.34
CA LEU A 143 -8.72 0.07 7.98
C LEU A 143 -7.58 -0.09 6.96
N ALA A 144 -6.48 0.66 7.12
CA ALA A 144 -5.30 0.56 6.27
C ALA A 144 -4.76 -0.89 6.19
N SER A 145 -4.62 -1.55 7.34
CA SER A 145 -4.20 -2.95 7.41
C SER A 145 -5.18 -3.89 6.70
N ASN A 146 -6.48 -3.72 6.93
CA ASN A 146 -7.52 -4.53 6.30
C ASN A 146 -7.52 -4.39 4.77
N ARG A 147 -7.21 -3.20 4.24
CA ARG A 147 -7.08 -2.97 2.79
C ARG A 147 -5.87 -3.66 2.18
N ILE A 148 -4.72 -3.58 2.83
CA ILE A 148 -3.51 -4.31 2.42
C ILE A 148 -3.76 -5.82 2.43
N ASP A 149 -4.40 -6.35 3.47
CA ASP A 149 -4.70 -7.78 3.56
C ASP A 149 -5.69 -8.24 2.49
N SER A 150 -6.70 -7.41 2.17
CA SER A 150 -7.62 -7.66 1.07
C SER A 150 -6.89 -7.71 -0.28
N ALA A 151 -6.01 -6.76 -0.55
CA ALA A 151 -5.18 -6.75 -1.76
C ALA A 151 -4.28 -8.01 -1.83
N ARG A 152 -3.65 -8.37 -0.72
CA ARG A 152 -2.79 -9.57 -0.62
C ARG A 152 -3.58 -10.87 -0.80
N HIS A 153 -4.84 -10.91 -0.37
CA HIS A 153 -5.73 -12.05 -0.57
C HIS A 153 -6.06 -12.22 -2.06
N ILE A 154 -6.40 -11.13 -2.75
CA ILE A 154 -6.70 -11.14 -4.20
C ILE A 154 -5.46 -11.57 -4.99
N ALA A 155 -4.31 -10.95 -4.74
CA ALA A 155 -3.07 -11.25 -5.46
C ALA A 155 -2.67 -12.73 -5.30
N ARG A 156 -2.73 -13.27 -4.07
CA ARG A 156 -2.44 -14.70 -3.81
C ARG A 156 -3.45 -15.63 -4.48
N GLY A 157 -4.73 -15.29 -4.46
CA GLY A 157 -5.79 -16.10 -5.07
C GLY A 157 -5.67 -16.22 -6.59
N LEU A 158 -5.06 -15.22 -7.24
CA LEU A 158 -4.91 -15.14 -8.69
C LEU A 158 -3.46 -15.26 -9.18
N TYR A 159 -2.51 -15.56 -8.29
CA TYR A 159 -1.07 -15.64 -8.60
C TYR A 159 -0.50 -14.38 -9.25
N LEU A 160 -0.95 -13.20 -8.81
CA LEU A 160 -0.45 -11.91 -9.25
C LEU A 160 0.80 -11.49 -8.46
N ASP A 161 1.59 -10.59 -9.04
CA ASP A 161 2.73 -9.99 -8.35
C ASP A 161 2.28 -9.21 -7.10
N SER A 162 2.99 -9.42 -5.98
CA SER A 162 2.68 -8.76 -4.70
C SER A 162 3.65 -7.64 -4.34
N SER A 163 4.63 -7.33 -5.19
CA SER A 163 5.71 -6.40 -4.86
C SER A 163 5.23 -5.02 -4.41
N ALA A 164 4.22 -4.44 -5.08
CA ALA A 164 3.63 -3.17 -4.70
C ALA A 164 2.89 -3.23 -3.36
N ILE A 165 2.18 -4.34 -3.09
CA ILE A 165 1.46 -4.57 -1.83
C ILE A 165 2.46 -4.66 -0.67
N ASP A 166 3.54 -5.40 -0.88
CA ASP A 166 4.58 -5.58 0.13
C ASP A 166 5.34 -4.28 0.37
N GLN A 167 5.63 -3.48 -0.67
CA GLN A 167 6.19 -2.13 -0.49
C GLN A 167 5.27 -1.19 0.30
N THR A 168 3.96 -1.18 0.03
CA THR A 168 3.01 -0.38 0.82
C THR A 168 2.95 -0.86 2.27
N ALA A 169 2.97 -2.18 2.50
CA ALA A 169 2.99 -2.75 3.85
C ALA A 169 4.28 -2.38 4.60
N GLU A 170 5.44 -2.46 3.95
CA GLU A 170 6.73 -2.05 4.51
C GLU A 170 6.76 -0.55 4.81
N LYS A 171 6.24 0.28 3.88
CA LYS A 171 6.07 1.73 4.07
C LYS A 171 5.25 2.00 5.33
N HIS A 172 4.07 1.38 5.47
CA HIS A 172 3.19 1.57 6.64
C HIS A 172 3.84 1.07 7.93
N ALA A 173 4.58 -0.04 7.87
CA ALA A 173 5.31 -0.57 9.03
C ALA A 173 6.49 0.32 9.45
N ALA A 174 7.13 0.99 8.50
CA ALA A 174 8.21 1.94 8.76
C ALA A 174 7.70 3.30 9.26
N MET A 175 6.45 3.65 8.94
CA MET A 175 5.84 4.89 9.40
C MET A 175 5.46 4.79 10.88
N THR A 176 5.83 5.83 11.65
CA THR A 176 5.46 5.92 13.06
C THR A 176 3.96 6.11 13.17
N ARG A 177 3.27 5.20 13.87
CA ARG A 177 1.85 5.35 14.20
C ARG A 177 1.60 6.61 15.02
N PHE A 178 0.46 7.23 14.78
CA PHE A 178 0.06 8.43 15.47
C PHE A 178 -1.45 8.48 15.79
N GLU A 179 -1.84 9.43 16.62
CA GLU A 179 -3.22 9.79 16.92
C GLU A 179 -3.32 11.30 16.78
N ASP A 180 -4.24 11.79 15.94
CA ASP A 180 -4.53 13.21 15.81
C ASP A 180 -5.64 13.62 16.80
N VAL A 181 -5.34 14.65 17.58
CA VAL A 181 -6.19 15.14 18.67
C VAL A 181 -6.50 16.62 18.44
N THR A 182 -7.80 16.94 18.45
CA THR A 182 -8.27 18.33 18.32
C THR A 182 -8.31 19.02 19.67
N PRO A 183 -8.20 20.37 19.75
CA PRO A 183 -8.20 21.13 21.00
C PRO A 183 -9.41 20.87 21.93
N GLU A 184 -10.52 20.36 21.39
CA GLU A 184 -11.72 20.00 22.15
C GLU A 184 -11.53 18.72 22.97
N ASP A 185 -10.69 17.77 22.51
CA ASP A 185 -10.40 16.52 23.19
C ASP A 185 -9.32 16.69 24.26
N ARG A 186 -9.71 17.33 25.37
CA ARG A 186 -8.83 17.54 26.53
C ARG A 186 -8.32 16.24 27.16
N ASP A 187 -9.02 15.13 27.02
CA ASP A 187 -8.58 13.85 27.55
C ASP A 187 -7.45 13.27 26.69
N GLY A 188 -7.52 13.44 25.35
CA GLY A 188 -6.41 13.17 24.43
C GLY A 188 -5.13 13.92 24.80
N PHE A 189 -5.21 15.23 25.08
CA PHE A 189 -4.04 16.01 25.53
C PHE A 189 -3.44 15.50 26.84
N ARG A 190 -4.26 15.03 27.79
CA ARG A 190 -3.76 14.45 29.04
C ARG A 190 -3.07 13.11 28.80
N ARG A 191 -3.61 12.26 27.92
CA ARG A 191 -2.99 10.99 27.53
C ARG A 191 -1.67 11.19 26.79
N ALA A 192 -1.55 12.28 26.03
CA ALA A 192 -0.34 12.64 25.29
C ALA A 192 0.86 12.99 26.18
N VAL A 193 0.66 13.26 27.48
CA VAL A 193 1.75 13.63 28.38
C VAL A 193 2.76 12.48 28.50
N GLY A 194 4.03 12.79 28.27
CA GLY A 194 5.13 11.84 28.24
C GLY A 194 5.43 11.30 26.84
N HIS A 195 4.58 11.55 25.84
CA HIS A 195 4.76 11.08 24.46
C HIS A 195 5.43 12.13 23.56
N SER A 196 6.01 11.66 22.46
CA SER A 196 6.44 12.54 21.37
C SER A 196 5.21 13.08 20.65
N VAL A 197 5.18 14.38 20.38
CA VAL A 197 4.07 15.06 19.73
C VAL A 197 4.53 16.04 18.66
N ARG A 198 3.67 16.27 17.67
CA ARG A 198 3.76 17.41 16.75
C ARG A 198 2.52 18.28 16.98
N VAL A 199 2.76 19.54 17.33
CA VAL A 199 1.72 20.56 17.53
C VAL A 199 1.65 21.42 16.27
N THR A 200 0.50 21.42 15.62
CA THR A 200 0.17 22.37 14.54
C THR A 200 -0.58 23.54 15.15
N LEU A 201 -0.06 24.75 14.97
CA LEU A 201 -0.66 25.97 15.49
C LEU A 201 -1.66 26.55 14.49
N THR A 202 -2.59 27.38 14.98
CA THR A 202 -3.61 28.05 14.16
C THR A 202 -3.04 29.02 13.12
N ASN A 203 -1.80 29.47 13.31
CA ASN A 203 -1.06 30.29 12.35
C ASN A 203 -0.30 29.46 11.29
N GLY A 204 -0.41 28.13 11.32
CA GLY A 204 0.29 27.21 10.42
C GLY A 204 1.69 26.79 10.89
N ASP A 205 2.23 27.37 11.97
CA ASP A 205 3.52 26.96 12.51
C ASP A 205 3.44 25.54 13.09
N VAL A 206 4.49 24.75 12.84
CA VAL A 206 4.59 23.39 13.37
C VAL A 206 5.71 23.32 14.40
N ARG A 207 5.45 22.68 15.53
CA ARG A 207 6.44 22.39 16.59
C ARG A 207 6.44 20.90 16.88
N SER A 208 7.60 20.29 17.03
CA SER A 208 7.73 18.88 17.40
C SER A 208 8.57 18.77 18.67
N GLY A 209 8.25 17.82 19.53
CA GLY A 209 8.90 17.67 20.83
C GLY A 209 8.25 16.59 21.68
N ARG A 210 8.58 16.54 22.98
CA ARG A 210 7.90 15.70 23.97
C ARG A 210 6.92 16.55 24.77
N LEU A 211 5.67 16.10 24.94
CA LEU A 211 4.73 16.82 25.79
C LEU A 211 5.04 16.53 27.26
N GLU A 212 5.60 17.49 28.00
CA GLU A 212 5.96 17.32 29.41
C GLU A 212 4.75 17.45 30.33
N ALA A 213 3.83 18.35 30.00
CA ALA A 213 2.67 18.63 30.83
C ALA A 213 1.52 19.27 30.02
N PHE A 214 0.30 19.08 30.51
CA PHE A 214 -0.89 19.82 30.09
C PHE A 214 -1.55 20.45 31.33
N GLU A 215 -1.31 21.75 31.52
CA GLU A 215 -1.70 22.51 32.71
C GLU A 215 -2.87 23.44 32.37
N GLY A 216 -4.10 23.00 32.65
CA GLY A 216 -5.32 23.76 32.38
C GLY A 216 -5.55 23.98 30.88
N ASP A 217 -5.04 25.09 30.37
CA ASP A 217 -5.15 25.53 28.96
C ASP A 217 -3.78 25.79 28.32
N THR A 218 -2.72 25.19 28.86
CA THR A 218 -1.36 25.37 28.37
C THR A 218 -0.66 24.03 28.23
N LEU A 219 -0.12 23.79 27.04
CA LEU A 219 0.80 22.70 26.76
C LEU A 219 2.21 23.12 27.14
N VAL A 220 2.97 22.24 27.79
CA VAL A 220 4.40 22.39 28.03
C VAL A 220 5.13 21.39 27.14
N LEU A 221 5.79 21.90 26.10
CA LEU A 221 6.46 21.10 25.08
C LEU A 221 7.98 21.19 25.24
N GLU A 222 8.65 20.08 25.49
CA GLU A 222 10.10 19.96 25.44
C GLU A 222 10.56 19.81 24.00
N ILE A 223 11.37 20.75 23.52
CA ILE A 223 11.86 20.77 22.14
C ILE A 223 13.36 20.49 22.15
N HIS A 224 13.78 19.51 21.35
CA HIS A 224 15.18 19.22 21.07
C HIS A 224 15.49 19.73 19.67
N SER A 225 16.43 20.68 19.56
CA SER A 225 16.87 21.23 18.27
C SER A 225 18.37 21.07 18.13
N GLY A 226 18.82 20.49 17.01
CA GLY A 226 20.23 20.59 16.60
C GLY A 226 20.56 22.03 16.18
N VAL A 227 21.69 22.53 16.65
CA VAL A 227 22.28 23.82 16.24
C VAL A 227 23.76 23.58 15.90
N GLU A 228 24.35 24.46 15.09
CA GLU A 228 25.77 24.38 14.75
C GLU A 228 26.60 24.44 16.04
N GLY A 229 27.24 23.32 16.42
CA GLY A 229 28.01 23.18 17.67
C GLY A 229 27.32 22.42 18.82
N GLY A 230 26.11 21.87 18.66
CA GLY A 230 25.50 20.99 19.67
C GLY A 230 23.97 20.85 19.59
N GLY A 231 23.36 20.28 20.64
CA GLY A 231 21.90 20.22 20.80
C GLY A 231 21.42 21.22 21.86
N VAL A 232 20.29 21.88 21.60
CA VAL A 232 19.59 22.71 22.59
C VAL A 232 18.29 22.03 22.98
N GLN A 233 18.10 21.87 24.28
CA GLN A 233 16.87 21.38 24.91
C GLN A 233 16.22 22.55 25.65
N PHE A 234 14.96 22.85 25.32
CA PHE A 234 14.20 23.88 26.02
C PHE A 234 12.71 23.56 26.06
N SER A 235 12.04 23.94 27.14
CA SER A 235 10.59 23.82 27.26
C SER A 235 9.90 25.07 26.73
N LYS A 236 8.82 24.89 25.97
CA LYS A 236 7.98 25.95 25.42
C LYS A 236 6.54 25.79 25.89
N LYS A 237 5.98 26.88 26.41
CA LYS A 237 4.56 26.94 26.78
C LYS A 237 3.72 27.38 25.57
N ILE A 238 2.71 26.60 25.22
CA ILE A 238 1.81 26.85 24.10
C ILE A 238 0.37 26.89 24.62
N PRO A 239 -0.35 28.02 24.51
CA PRO A 239 -1.76 28.08 24.88
C PRO A 239 -2.61 27.17 23.99
N LEU A 240 -3.58 26.46 24.56
CA LEU A 240 -4.48 25.57 23.83
C LEU A 240 -5.26 26.30 22.73
N ALA A 241 -5.63 27.56 22.97
CA ALA A 241 -6.29 28.42 21.98
C ALA A 241 -5.44 28.72 20.72
N ALA A 242 -4.13 28.50 20.78
CA ALA A 242 -3.22 28.62 19.65
C ALA A 242 -3.00 27.30 18.90
N VAL A 243 -3.51 26.19 19.42
CA VAL A 243 -3.37 24.86 18.82
C VAL A 243 -4.50 24.64 17.83
N PHE A 244 -4.15 24.22 16.62
CA PHE A 244 -5.11 23.70 15.64
C PHE A 244 -5.29 22.20 15.81
N GLU A 245 -4.17 21.48 15.99
CA GLU A 245 -4.15 20.01 16.09
C GLU A 245 -2.90 19.56 16.87
N LEU A 246 -3.02 18.45 17.59
CA LEU A 246 -1.94 17.73 18.23
C LEU A 246 -1.85 16.32 17.66
N ARG A 247 -0.73 16.00 17.01
CA ARG A 247 -0.40 14.63 16.59
C ARG A 247 0.46 13.95 17.64
N ILE A 248 0.01 12.85 18.21
CA ILE A 248 0.69 12.06 19.24
C ILE A 248 1.33 10.85 18.58
N PHE A 249 2.59 10.54 18.85
CA PHE A 249 3.27 9.38 18.28
C PHE A 249 3.41 8.23 19.29
N ASP A 250 3.13 6.99 18.85
CA ASP A 250 3.16 5.79 19.70
C ASP A 250 4.57 5.39 20.15
N ALA A 251 5.58 5.66 19.33
CA ALA A 251 6.98 5.40 19.65
C ALA A 251 7.68 6.71 20.00
N GLU A 252 8.49 6.70 21.07
CA GLU A 252 9.56 7.69 21.22
C GLU A 252 10.40 7.60 19.95
N ARG A 253 10.35 8.63 19.10
CA ARG A 253 11.41 8.77 18.11
C ARG A 253 12.69 8.84 18.93
N PRO A 254 13.66 7.92 18.75
CA PRO A 254 14.97 8.16 19.29
C PRO A 254 15.35 9.53 18.75
N SER A 255 15.57 10.48 19.67
CA SER A 255 16.03 11.83 19.35
C SER A 255 17.14 11.65 18.33
N GLU A 256 16.86 12.09 17.10
CA GLU A 256 17.77 11.98 15.98
C GLU A 256 18.89 12.97 16.28
N THR A 257 19.79 12.58 17.17
CA THR A 257 21.13 13.15 17.27
C THR A 257 21.81 12.78 15.97
N VAL A 258 21.53 13.59 14.94
CA VAL A 258 22.38 13.71 13.75
C VAL A 258 23.71 14.29 14.25
N LEU A 259 24.54 13.41 14.78
CA LEU A 259 25.98 13.64 14.86
C LEU A 259 26.54 13.06 13.56
N GLU A 260 26.47 13.84 12.49
CA GLU A 260 27.37 13.59 11.35
C GLU A 260 28.79 14.05 11.73
N PRO A 261 29.83 13.26 11.39
CA PRO A 261 31.23 13.62 11.59
C PRO A 261 31.74 14.68 10.61
#